data_AF-D4XJZ6-F1
#
_entry.id   AF-D4XJZ6-F1
#
_cell.length_a   1.000
_cell.length_b   1.000
_cell.length_c   1.000
_cell.angle_alpha   90.00
_cell.angle_beta   90.00
_cell.angle_gamma   90.00
#
_symmetry.space_group_name_H-M   'P 1'
#
loop_
_entity.id
_entity.type
_entity.pdbx_description
1 polymer ?
#
loop_
_entity_poly.entity_id
_entity_poly.type
_entity_poly.pdbx_seq_one_letter_code
_entity_poly.pdbx_strand_id
1 'polypeptide(L)'
;QFSIDQMRIHANKTLTAQQKATELAKLIDQLPPTLADGVRVSMQFAELQQLTQEIKEKGGSAQELRNMRESLLGVEAADRLEKVDQEEAVWQNQVNSYLSQRVQILKSDVDDASKQRALNQLRNNSFATKEELLRAQTYEMMHDRKR
;
A
#
# COMPACT_ATOMS: atom_id res chain seq x y z
N GLN A 1 25.48 -2.25 19.03
CA GLN A 1 25.30 -3.65 18.59
C GLN A 1 24.05 -3.79 17.72
N PHE A 2 22.87 -3.36 18.19
CA PHE A 2 21.58 -3.39 17.45
C PHE A 2 21.68 -3.09 15.94
N SER A 3 22.14 -1.90 15.55
CA SER A 3 22.18 -1.51 14.12
C SER A 3 23.08 -2.41 13.27
N ILE A 4 24.14 -2.99 13.86
CA ILE A 4 25.00 -3.95 13.17
C ILE A 4 24.27 -5.27 12.95
N ASP A 5 23.54 -5.75 13.97
CA ASP A 5 22.78 -7.00 13.86
C ASP A 5 21.61 -6.84 12.87
N GLN A 6 20.91 -5.72 12.91
CA GLN A 6 19.88 -5.35 11.93
C GLN A 6 20.45 -5.38 10.50
N MET A 7 21.59 -4.72 10.26
CA MET A 7 22.26 -4.75 8.95
C MET A 7 22.61 -6.18 8.51
N ARG A 8 23.09 -7.03 9.42
CA ARG A 8 23.39 -8.44 9.09
C ARG A 8 22.13 -9.21 8.70
N ILE A 9 21.00 -9.00 9.39
CA ILE A 9 19.73 -9.66 9.05
C ILE A 9 19.29 -9.28 7.63
N HIS A 10 19.35 -7.99 7.27
CA HIS A 10 19.00 -7.56 5.92
C HIS A 10 19.94 -8.09 4.84
N ALA A 11 21.25 -8.07 5.11
CA ALA A 11 22.26 -8.54 4.16
C ALA A 11 22.25 -10.06 3.96
N ASN A 12 21.62 -10.81 4.87
CA ASN A 12 21.56 -12.25 4.77
C ASN A 12 20.60 -12.71 3.65
N LYS A 13 21.17 -13.11 2.52
CA LYS A 13 20.44 -13.61 1.35
C LYS A 13 19.86 -15.01 1.51
N THR A 14 20.26 -15.76 2.54
CA THR A 14 19.71 -17.09 2.80
C THR A 14 18.38 -17.02 3.56
N LEU A 15 18.00 -15.85 4.08
CA LEU A 15 16.76 -15.66 4.82
C LEU A 15 15.65 -15.20 3.88
N THR A 16 14.47 -15.80 4.05
CA THR A 16 13.23 -15.28 3.47
C THR A 16 12.81 -13.99 4.18
N ALA A 17 11.91 -13.21 3.58
CA ALA A 17 11.37 -12.02 4.22
C ALA A 17 10.68 -12.33 5.56
N GLN A 18 9.99 -13.47 5.64
CA GLN A 18 9.39 -13.95 6.89
C GLN A 18 10.45 -14.26 7.95
N GLN A 19 11.54 -14.96 7.59
CA GLN A 19 12.61 -15.27 8.53
C GLN A 19 13.32 -14.00 9.03
N LYS A 20 13.55 -13.03 8.13
CA LYS A 20 14.07 -11.71 8.51
C LYS A 20 13.14 -11.02 9.50
N ALA A 21 11.82 -11.00 9.22
CA ALA A 21 10.83 -10.44 10.13
C ALA A 21 10.89 -11.06 11.53
N THR A 22 10.97 -12.40 11.63
CA THR A 22 11.11 -13.08 12.92
C THR A 22 12.36 -12.65 13.69
N GLU A 23 13.52 -12.58 13.02
CA GLU A 23 14.77 -12.16 13.66
C GLU A 23 14.77 -10.67 14.05
N LEU A 24 14.17 -9.81 13.23
CA LEU A 24 14.01 -8.39 13.53
C LEU A 24 13.06 -8.15 14.70
N ALA A 25 11.94 -8.88 14.77
CA ALA A 25 11.02 -8.80 15.90
C ALA A 25 11.74 -9.14 17.22
N LYS A 26 12.49 -10.25 17.26
CA LYS A 26 13.31 -10.62 18.41
C LYS A 26 14.35 -9.56 18.76
N LEU A 27 15.02 -8.99 17.76
CA LEU A 27 16.04 -7.96 17.96
C LEU A 27 15.43 -6.69 18.56
N ILE A 28 14.23 -6.30 18.13
CA ILE A 28 13.47 -5.17 18.69
C ILE A 28 13.00 -5.48 20.11
N ASP A 29 12.52 -6.68 20.39
CA ASP A 29 12.07 -7.09 21.71
C ASP A 29 13.20 -7.08 22.76
N GLN A 30 14.44 -7.35 22.35
CA GLN A 30 15.63 -7.28 23.20
C GLN A 30 16.02 -5.86 23.61
N LEU A 31 15.44 -4.81 23.00
CA LEU A 31 15.71 -3.44 23.41
C LEU A 31 15.29 -3.23 24.87
N PRO A 32 15.98 -2.35 25.63
CA PRO A 32 15.59 -2.06 27.01
C PRO A 32 14.15 -1.55 27.12
N PRO A 33 13.39 -1.95 28.15
CA PRO A 33 12.04 -1.43 28.36
C PRO A 33 12.02 0.08 28.69
N THR A 34 13.17 0.67 29.03
CA THR A 34 13.34 2.11 29.24
C THR A 34 13.28 2.92 27.95
N LEU A 35 13.37 2.26 26.78
CA LEU A 35 13.17 2.90 25.49
C LEU A 35 11.69 3.23 25.30
N ALA A 36 11.39 4.43 24.80
CA ALA A 36 10.01 4.84 24.56
C ALA A 36 9.32 3.94 23.51
N ASP A 37 8.07 3.54 23.77
CA ASP A 37 7.27 2.69 22.87
C ASP A 37 7.19 3.25 21.44
N GLY A 38 7.13 4.57 21.30
CA GLY A 38 7.12 5.23 19.99
C GLY A 38 8.37 4.94 19.14
N VAL A 39 9.52 4.68 19.78
CA VAL A 39 10.75 4.30 19.07
C VAL A 39 10.64 2.87 18.54
N ARG A 40 10.10 1.94 19.33
CA ARG A 40 9.86 0.55 18.90
C ARG A 40 8.89 0.50 17.73
N VAL A 41 7.78 1.22 17.81
CA VAL A 41 6.78 1.30 16.73
C VAL A 41 7.40 1.89 15.46
N SER A 42 8.23 2.93 15.58
CA SER A 42 8.91 3.54 14.44
C SER A 42 9.88 2.56 13.76
N MET A 43 10.62 1.77 14.53
CA MET A 43 11.49 0.72 14.01
C MET A 43 10.68 -0.37 13.30
N GLN A 44 9.65 -0.91 13.95
CA GLN A 44 8.75 -1.90 13.36
C GLN A 44 8.13 -1.42 12.04
N PHE A 45 7.73 -0.16 11.96
CA PHE A 45 7.21 0.43 10.73
C PHE A 45 8.26 0.49 9.61
N ALA A 46 9.50 0.89 9.93
CA ALA A 46 10.59 0.89 8.96
C ALA A 46 10.88 -0.52 8.42
N GLU A 47 10.92 -1.52 9.31
CA GLU A 47 11.10 -2.92 8.93
C GLU A 47 9.96 -3.44 8.04
N LEU A 48 8.72 -3.11 8.42
CA LEU A 48 7.53 -3.47 7.64
C LEU A 48 7.62 -2.93 6.22
N GLN A 49 7.98 -1.65 6.04
CA GLN A 49 8.10 -1.02 4.72
C GLN A 49 9.18 -1.72 3.87
N GLN A 50 10.35 -1.93 4.45
CA GLN A 50 11.47 -2.54 3.73
C GLN A 50 11.18 -3.98 3.32
N LEU A 51 10.66 -4.81 4.22
CA LEU A 51 10.34 -6.21 3.92
C LEU A 51 9.16 -6.32 2.94
N THR A 52 8.16 -5.44 3.05
CA THR A 52 7.06 -5.38 2.08
C THR A 52 7.59 -5.06 0.68
N GLN A 53 8.52 -4.12 0.57
CA GLN A 53 9.15 -3.78 -0.70
C GLN A 53 9.96 -4.95 -1.27
N GLU A 54 10.74 -5.65 -0.43
CA GLU A 54 11.49 -6.84 -0.83
C GLU A 54 10.58 -7.95 -1.38
N ILE A 55 9.43 -8.21 -0.74
CA ILE A 55 8.44 -9.18 -1.22
C ILE A 55 7.87 -8.73 -2.57
N LYS A 56 7.49 -7.45 -2.71
CA LYS A 56 6.93 -6.91 -3.96
C LYS A 56 7.91 -7.00 -5.13
N GLU A 57 9.18 -6.65 -4.92
CA GLU A 57 10.22 -6.70 -5.96
C GLU A 57 10.48 -8.11 -6.47
N LYS A 58 10.29 -9.12 -5.61
CA LYS A 58 10.42 -10.54 -5.97
C LYS A 58 9.13 -11.14 -6.55
N GLY A 59 8.05 -10.36 -6.66
CA GLY A 59 6.74 -10.86 -7.09
C GLY A 59 6.08 -11.79 -6.07
N GLY A 60 6.38 -11.60 -4.79
CA GLY A 60 5.87 -12.42 -3.70
C GLY A 60 4.35 -12.37 -3.55
N SER A 61 3.80 -13.40 -2.91
CA SER A 61 2.35 -13.60 -2.79
C SER A 61 1.73 -12.82 -1.63
N ALA A 62 0.41 -12.64 -1.65
CA ALA A 62 -0.35 -12.08 -0.53
C ALA A 62 -0.15 -12.91 0.76
N GLN A 63 -0.06 -14.24 0.64
CA GLN A 63 0.20 -15.11 1.78
C GLN A 63 1.60 -14.90 2.37
N GLU A 64 2.60 -14.70 1.52
CA GLU A 64 3.97 -14.41 1.97
C GLU A 64 4.03 -13.06 2.72
N LEU A 65 3.34 -12.05 2.19
CA LEU A 65 3.20 -10.74 2.84
C LEU A 65 2.50 -10.85 4.21
N ARG A 66 1.43 -11.64 4.29
CA ARG A 66 0.70 -11.92 5.54
C ARG A 66 1.61 -12.59 6.57
N ASN A 67 2.28 -13.69 6.19
CA ASN A 67 3.18 -14.43 7.08
C ASN A 67 4.32 -13.56 7.61
N MET A 68 4.89 -12.71 6.76
CA MET A 68 5.93 -11.74 7.15
C MET A 68 5.40 -10.75 8.19
N ARG A 69 4.22 -10.17 7.96
CA ARG A 69 3.58 -9.22 8.90
C ARG A 69 3.25 -9.87 10.23
N GLU A 70 2.71 -11.08 10.23
CA GLU A 70 2.44 -11.84 11.46
C GLU A 70 3.73 -12.07 12.26
N SER A 71 4.82 -12.39 11.57
CA SER A 71 6.13 -12.63 12.20
C SER A 71 6.75 -11.36 12.80
N LEU A 72 6.45 -10.18 12.23
CA LEU A 72 7.01 -8.90 12.66
C LEU A 72 6.17 -8.19 13.73
N LEU A 73 4.84 -8.24 13.59
CA LEU A 73 3.88 -7.40 14.33
C LEU A 73 2.80 -8.19 15.07
N GLY A 74 2.74 -9.50 14.88
CA GLY A 74 1.66 -10.35 15.36
C GLY A 74 0.42 -10.37 14.45
N VAL A 75 -0.48 -11.30 14.75
CA VAL A 75 -1.67 -11.60 13.92
C VAL A 75 -2.62 -10.42 13.82
N GLU A 76 -2.93 -9.75 14.94
CA GLU A 76 -3.90 -8.66 14.94
C GLU A 76 -3.48 -7.49 14.05
N ALA A 77 -2.19 -7.13 14.08
CA ALA A 77 -1.67 -6.07 13.23
C ALA A 77 -1.63 -6.49 11.75
N ALA A 78 -1.30 -7.76 11.48
CA ALA A 78 -1.34 -8.31 10.12
C ALA A 78 -2.76 -8.27 9.53
N ASP A 79 -3.78 -8.65 10.30
CA ASP A 79 -5.18 -8.64 9.86
C ASP A 79 -5.67 -7.21 9.55
N ARG A 80 -5.31 -6.22 10.39
CA ARG A 80 -5.64 -4.81 10.11
C ARG A 80 -4.98 -4.30 8.83
N LEU A 81 -3.71 -4.66 8.60
CA LEU A 81 -3.00 -4.28 7.37
C LEU A 81 -3.60 -4.96 6.14
N GLU A 82 -4.01 -6.23 6.25
CA GLU A 82 -4.66 -6.96 5.16
C GLU A 82 -6.02 -6.34 4.80
N LYS A 83 -6.79 -5.88 5.78
CA LYS A 83 -8.02 -5.13 5.53
C LYS A 83 -7.76 -3.86 4.73
N VAL A 84 -6.74 -3.09 5.08
CA VAL A 84 -6.33 -1.88 4.33
C VAL A 84 -5.93 -2.24 2.90
N ASP A 85 -5.18 -3.34 2.70
CA ASP A 85 -4.81 -3.78 1.35
C ASP A 85 -6.03 -4.16 0.51
N GLN A 86 -7.04 -4.80 1.11
CA GLN A 86 -8.30 -5.13 0.43
C GLN A 86 -9.09 -3.88 0.04
N GLU A 87 -9.22 -2.93 0.96
CA GLU A 87 -9.86 -1.63 0.69
C GLU A 87 -9.14 -0.88 -0.43
N GLU A 88 -7.81 -0.89 -0.44
CA GLU A 88 -6.99 -0.27 -1.48
C GLU A 88 -7.17 -0.97 -2.84
N ALA A 89 -7.24 -2.31 -2.87
CA ALA A 89 -7.48 -3.06 -4.09
C ALA A 89 -8.86 -2.77 -4.69
N VAL A 90 -9.90 -2.71 -3.85
CA VAL A 90 -11.26 -2.32 -4.27
C VAL A 90 -11.24 -0.91 -4.86
N TRP A 91 -10.63 0.04 -4.16
CA TRP A 91 -10.49 1.41 -4.63
C TRP A 91 -9.75 1.50 -5.97
N GLN A 92 -8.62 0.81 -6.10
CA GLN A 92 -7.82 0.84 -7.32
C GLN A 92 -8.60 0.29 -8.52
N ASN A 93 -9.37 -0.77 -8.33
CA ASN A 93 -10.24 -1.32 -9.38
C ASN A 93 -11.32 -0.33 -9.80
N GLN A 94 -11.97 0.33 -8.84
CA GLN A 94 -13.00 1.35 -9.09
C GLN A 94 -12.43 2.53 -9.87
N VAL A 95 -11.28 3.07 -9.45
CA VAL A 95 -10.60 4.19 -10.13
C VAL A 95 -10.11 3.79 -11.52
N ASN A 96 -9.56 2.58 -11.70
CA ASN A 96 -9.11 2.12 -13.01
C ASN A 96 -10.27 2.01 -14.01
N SER A 97 -11.40 1.46 -13.56
CA SER A 97 -12.64 1.40 -14.36
C SER A 97 -13.13 2.80 -14.73
N TYR A 98 -13.19 3.70 -13.74
CA TYR A 98 -13.56 5.10 -13.92
C TYR A 98 -12.67 5.82 -14.96
N LEU A 99 -11.34 5.72 -14.81
CA LEU A 99 -10.40 6.35 -15.73
C LEU A 99 -10.52 5.79 -17.15
N SER A 100 -10.73 4.48 -17.30
CA SER A 100 -10.95 3.86 -18.61
C SER A 100 -12.20 4.41 -19.31
N GLN A 101 -13.32 4.50 -18.60
CA GLN A 101 -14.58 5.06 -19.12
C GLN A 101 -14.43 6.55 -19.46
N ARG A 102 -13.76 7.33 -18.60
CA ARG A 102 -13.46 8.75 -18.84
C ARG A 102 -12.74 8.96 -20.17
N VAL A 103 -11.80 8.09 -20.49
CA VAL A 103 -11.02 8.16 -21.73
C VAL A 103 -11.89 7.91 -22.96
N GLN A 104 -12.86 7.01 -22.87
CA GLN A 104 -13.82 6.76 -23.94
C GLN A 104 -14.69 8.00 -24.20
N ILE A 105 -15.17 8.65 -23.12
CA ILE A 105 -15.95 9.91 -23.24
C ILE A 105 -15.12 11.00 -23.91
N LEU A 106 -13.87 11.19 -23.49
CA LEU A 106 -13.00 12.22 -24.06
C LEU A 106 -12.70 12.00 -25.56
N LYS A 107 -12.58 10.74 -25.99
CA LYS A 107 -12.33 10.34 -27.39
C LYS A 107 -13.58 10.34 -28.28
N SER A 108 -14.78 10.49 -27.72
CA SER A 108 -16.00 10.51 -28.51
C SER A 108 -16.12 11.76 -29.39
N ASP A 109 -16.88 11.69 -30.49
CA ASP A 109 -17.06 12.80 -31.45
C ASP A 109 -18.19 13.78 -31.06
N VAL A 110 -18.67 13.73 -29.82
CA VAL A 110 -19.71 14.67 -29.33
C VAL A 110 -19.10 16.03 -28.99
N ASP A 111 -19.94 17.06 -28.94
CA ASP A 111 -19.52 18.41 -28.56
C ASP A 111 -18.99 18.47 -27.11
N ASP A 112 -18.17 19.48 -26.82
CA ASP A 112 -17.52 19.63 -25.52
C ASP A 112 -18.52 19.77 -24.36
N ALA A 113 -19.67 20.42 -24.57
CA ALA A 113 -20.68 20.56 -23.52
C ALA A 113 -21.32 19.21 -23.18
N SER A 114 -21.56 18.37 -24.19
CA SER A 114 -22.02 16.99 -23.99
C SER A 114 -20.96 16.11 -23.31
N LYS A 115 -19.68 16.24 -23.67
CA LYS A 115 -18.58 15.55 -22.96
C LYS A 115 -18.54 15.94 -21.48
N GLN A 116 -18.59 17.23 -21.17
CA GLN A 116 -18.54 17.71 -19.78
C GLN A 116 -19.72 17.18 -18.94
N ARG A 117 -20.92 17.14 -19.52
CA ARG A 117 -22.09 16.53 -18.85
C ARG A 117 -21.87 15.05 -18.56
N ALA A 118 -21.40 14.28 -19.54
CA ALA A 118 -21.12 12.85 -19.38
C ALA A 118 -20.01 12.58 -18.34
N LEU A 119 -18.96 13.39 -18.33
CA LEU A 119 -17.88 13.29 -17.32
C LEU A 119 -18.39 13.55 -15.90
N ASN A 120 -19.23 14.56 -15.72
CA ASN A 120 -19.81 14.87 -14.42
C ASN A 120 -20.76 13.76 -13.94
N GLN A 121 -21.57 13.21 -14.84
CA GLN A 121 -22.40 12.05 -14.53
C GLN A 121 -21.56 10.83 -14.15
N LEU A 122 -20.50 10.54 -14.91
CA LEU A 122 -19.58 9.44 -14.62
C LEU A 122 -18.96 9.60 -13.22
N ARG A 123 -18.48 10.80 -12.87
CA ARG A 123 -17.92 11.08 -11.53
C ARG A 123 -18.93 10.81 -10.42
N ASN A 124 -20.13 11.39 -10.53
CA ASN A 124 -21.17 11.27 -9.51
C ASN A 124 -21.70 9.84 -9.35
N ASN A 125 -21.69 9.05 -10.43
CA ASN A 125 -22.10 7.65 -10.37
C ASN A 125 -20.98 6.73 -9.87
N SER A 126 -19.72 7.13 -10.05
CA SER A 126 -18.56 6.31 -9.67
C SER A 126 -18.15 6.50 -8.23
N PHE A 127 -18.42 7.66 -7.61
CA PHE A 127 -17.94 7.99 -6.27
C PHE A 127 -19.06 8.61 -5.44
N ALA A 128 -19.31 8.06 -4.27
CA ALA A 128 -20.46 8.41 -3.43
C ALA A 128 -20.15 9.57 -2.50
N THR A 129 -18.89 9.71 -2.08
CA THR A 129 -18.49 10.73 -1.11
C THR A 129 -17.63 11.83 -1.73
N LYS A 130 -17.59 13.00 -1.07
CA LYS A 130 -16.71 14.11 -1.48
C LYS A 130 -15.22 13.73 -1.38
N GLU A 131 -14.87 12.88 -0.43
CA GLU A 131 -13.49 12.42 -0.22
C GLU A 131 -13.04 11.50 -1.36
N GLU A 132 -13.90 10.56 -1.75
CA GLU A 132 -13.67 9.70 -2.92
C GLU A 132 -13.52 10.53 -4.20
N LEU A 133 -14.39 11.53 -4.40
CA LEU A 133 -14.29 12.43 -5.56
C LEU A 133 -12.96 13.19 -5.59
N LEU A 134 -12.51 13.74 -4.46
CA LEU A 134 -11.22 14.46 -4.37
C LEU A 134 -10.04 13.52 -4.66
N ARG A 135 -10.10 12.31 -4.11
CA ARG A 135 -9.10 11.27 -4.36
C ARG A 135 -9.07 10.89 -5.85
N ALA A 136 -10.22 10.64 -6.45
CA ALA A 136 -10.35 10.32 -7.88
C ALA A 136 -9.85 11.44 -8.79
N GLN A 137 -10.12 12.70 -8.47
CA GLN A 137 -9.59 13.86 -9.20
C GLN A 137 -8.05 13.91 -9.17
N THR A 138 -7.44 13.51 -8.06
CA THR A 138 -5.98 13.40 -7.97
C THR A 138 -5.45 12.35 -8.96
N TYR A 139 -6.13 11.20 -9.06
CA TYR A 139 -5.82 10.19 -10.07
C TYR A 139 -6.05 10.68 -11.51
N GLU A 140 -7.10 11.46 -11.79
CA GLU A 140 -7.31 12.10 -13.09
C GLU A 140 -6.11 12.97 -13.47
N MET A 141 -5.70 13.88 -12.59
CA MET A 141 -4.57 14.78 -12.83
C MET A 141 -3.27 14.01 -13.11
N MET A 142 -3.00 12.95 -12.34
CA MET A 142 -1.84 12.10 -12.55
C MET A 142 -1.90 11.35 -13.88
N HIS A 143 -3.06 10.82 -14.24
CA HIS A 143 -3.28 10.08 -15.48
C HIS A 143 -3.17 11.00 -16.71
N ASP A 144 -3.70 12.22 -16.64
CA ASP A 144 -3.65 13.19 -17.73
C ASP A 144 -2.24 13.76 -17.94
N ARG A 145 -1.42 13.90 -16.88
CA ARG A 145 0.00 14.27 -17.00
C ARG A 145 0.89 13.20 -17.64
N LYS A 146 0.47 11.93 -17.60
CA LYS A 146 1.24 10.79 -18.16
C LYS A 146 0.96 10.58 -19.66
N ARG A 147 0.07 11.35 -20.26
CA ARG A 147 -0.29 11.30 -21.68
C ARG A 147 0.42 12.39 -22.46
#